data_AF-A0A2A3IYY8-F1
#
_entry.id   AF-A0A2A3IYY8-F1
#
_cell.length_a   1.000
_cell.length_b   1.000
_cell.length_c   1.000
_cell.angle_alpha   90.00
_cell.angle_beta   90.00
_cell.angle_gamma   90.00
#
_symmetry.space_group_name_H-M   'P 1'
#
loop_
_entity.id
_entity.type
_entity.pdbx_description
1 polymer ?
#
loop_
_entity_poly.entity_id
_entity_poly.type
_entity_poly.pdbx_seq_one_letter_code
_entity_poly.pdbx_strand_id
1 'polypeptide(L)'
;MDKKELAEFLRYRREMLRPRDVGLVEGPRRRTQGLRREEVAQLAGMSTDYYARLEQQRAPQPSVQITAALARALRLSLDERDHLFVLIGHNAPARFHRSEHVSPTLMRVLDRLDDSPAMVQTDLFDTLAMNPVAVALLGDQTRHTGLARSGYYRWFMDPAERLMVPEETHERHGRAQAARLRAALTAGSDTPRAARILAELQEHSPEFVRMWELQEVAQRYDDCKTILHAELGRIDVDAQLLYTENRAQTLVVLTTRPGTESHSKLELLSVIGHQQLTP
;
A
#
# COMPACT_ATOMS: atom_id res chain seq x y z
N MET A 1 -14.50 14.82 11.66
CA MET A 1 -14.96 15.79 10.64
C MET A 1 -14.89 17.18 11.23
N ASP A 2 -14.02 18.04 10.70
CA ASP A 2 -14.05 19.47 11.01
C ASP A 2 -15.00 20.18 10.05
N LYS A 3 -16.21 20.51 10.52
CA LYS A 3 -17.26 21.12 9.69
C LYS A 3 -16.89 22.53 9.23
N LYS A 4 -16.12 23.27 10.05
CA LYS A 4 -15.75 24.65 9.75
C LYS A 4 -14.70 24.68 8.65
N GLU A 5 -13.64 23.90 8.81
CA GLU A 5 -12.56 23.78 7.84
C GLU A 5 -13.06 23.19 6.51
N LEU A 6 -13.95 22.19 6.54
CA LEU A 6 -14.62 21.68 5.34
C LEU A 6 -15.39 22.76 4.58
N ALA A 7 -16.19 23.56 5.29
CA ALA A 7 -17.01 24.60 4.68
C ALA A 7 -16.15 25.72 4.07
N GLU A 8 -15.06 26.10 4.75
CA GLU A 8 -14.10 27.09 4.26
C GLU A 8 -13.35 26.58 3.03
N PHE A 9 -12.87 25.33 3.07
CA PHE A 9 -12.18 24.69 1.97
C PHE A 9 -13.08 24.59 0.71
N LEU A 10 -14.31 24.06 0.84
CA LEU A 10 -15.23 23.95 -0.29
C LEU A 10 -15.58 25.31 -0.90
N ARG A 11 -15.79 26.33 -0.06
CA ARG A 11 -16.09 27.70 -0.51
C ARG A 11 -14.92 28.28 -1.29
N TYR A 12 -13.71 28.16 -0.77
CA TYR A 12 -12.49 28.65 -1.42
C TYR A 12 -12.28 27.99 -2.78
N ARG A 13 -12.38 26.64 -2.85
CA ARG A 13 -12.21 25.90 -4.11
C ARG A 13 -13.28 26.23 -5.13
N ARG A 14 -14.53 26.43 -4.71
CA ARG A 14 -15.63 26.88 -5.58
C ARG A 14 -15.36 28.27 -6.16
N GLU A 15 -14.87 29.20 -5.35
CA GLU A 15 -14.65 30.59 -5.74
C GLU A 15 -13.45 30.77 -6.67
N MET A 16 -12.49 29.84 -6.64
CA MET A 16 -11.32 29.83 -7.53
C MET A 16 -11.59 29.30 -8.94
N LEU A 17 -12.59 28.43 -9.12
CA LEU A 17 -12.89 27.84 -10.43
C LEU A 17 -13.80 28.74 -11.28
N ARG A 18 -13.44 28.92 -12.56
CA ARG A 18 -14.31 29.57 -13.54
C ARG A 18 -15.19 28.53 -14.24
N PRO A 19 -16.40 28.90 -14.72
CA PRO A 19 -17.30 28.00 -15.43
C PRO A 19 -16.64 27.29 -16.61
N ARG A 20 -15.82 28.04 -17.36
CA ARG A 20 -15.06 27.50 -18.49
C ARG A 20 -14.07 26.41 -18.10
N ASP A 21 -13.51 26.44 -16.89
CA ASP A 21 -12.54 25.44 -16.40
C ASP A 21 -13.21 24.07 -16.14
N VAL A 22 -14.55 24.07 -16.06
CA VAL A 22 -15.40 22.87 -15.86
C VAL A 22 -16.35 22.61 -17.03
N GLY A 23 -16.16 23.31 -18.16
CA GLY A 23 -16.95 23.10 -19.39
C GLY A 23 -18.35 23.71 -19.38
N LEU A 24 -18.62 24.66 -18.48
CA LEU A 24 -19.88 25.40 -18.43
C LEU A 24 -19.78 26.72 -19.21
N VAL A 25 -20.88 27.11 -19.86
CA VAL A 25 -20.98 28.38 -20.60
C VAL A 25 -21.19 29.53 -19.62
N GLU A 26 -20.43 30.61 -19.78
CA GLU A 26 -20.62 31.82 -18.98
C GLU A 26 -21.90 32.56 -19.44
N GLY A 27 -22.94 32.53 -18.61
CA GLY A 27 -24.19 33.26 -18.88
C GLY A 27 -24.03 34.78 -18.79
N PRO A 28 -24.81 35.56 -19.56
CA PRO A 28 -24.75 37.02 -19.52
C PRO A 28 -25.22 37.55 -18.14
N ARG A 29 -24.48 38.51 -17.57
CA ARG A 29 -24.71 39.15 -16.24
C ARG A 29 -24.41 38.28 -15.02
N ARG A 30 -23.21 37.73 -14.94
CA ARG A 30 -22.69 37.03 -13.76
C ARG A 30 -22.14 38.00 -12.70
N ARG A 31 -22.57 37.84 -11.44
CA ARG A 31 -22.10 38.63 -10.28
C ARG A 31 -21.06 37.92 -9.41
N THR A 32 -20.92 36.60 -9.55
CA THR A 32 -20.01 35.76 -8.76
C THR A 32 -18.74 35.48 -9.56
N GLN A 33 -17.55 35.67 -8.97
CA GLN A 33 -16.27 35.45 -9.65
C GLN A 33 -16.02 33.97 -9.99
N GLY A 34 -16.29 33.06 -9.06
CA GLY A 34 -16.16 31.61 -9.26
C GLY A 34 -17.47 30.88 -9.53
N LEU A 35 -17.49 29.56 -9.36
CA LEU A 35 -18.68 28.74 -9.56
C LEU A 35 -19.81 29.10 -8.57
N ARG A 36 -21.05 28.95 -9.02
CA ARG A 36 -22.25 29.03 -8.16
C ARG A 36 -22.47 27.70 -7.46
N ARG A 37 -23.22 27.72 -6.36
CA ARG A 37 -23.58 26.50 -5.62
C ARG A 37 -24.36 25.51 -6.49
N GLU A 38 -25.29 26.02 -7.31
CA GLU A 38 -26.07 25.21 -8.26
C GLU A 38 -25.20 24.51 -9.30
N GLU A 39 -24.13 25.16 -9.77
CA GLU A 39 -23.21 24.59 -10.77
C GLU A 39 -22.35 23.48 -10.16
N VAL A 40 -21.82 23.67 -8.95
CA VAL A 40 -21.06 22.61 -8.26
C VAL A 40 -21.97 21.42 -7.95
N ALA A 41 -23.19 21.67 -7.48
CA ALA A 41 -24.16 20.62 -7.19
C ALA A 41 -24.52 19.82 -8.45
N GLN A 42 -24.74 20.49 -9.58
CA GLN A 42 -24.96 19.85 -10.88
C GLN A 42 -23.76 18.99 -11.30
N LEU A 43 -22.54 19.52 -11.24
CA LEU A 43 -21.32 18.79 -11.61
C LEU A 43 -21.04 17.58 -10.71
N ALA A 44 -21.43 17.67 -9.44
CA ALA A 44 -21.24 16.58 -8.48
C ALA A 44 -22.44 15.62 -8.38
N GLY A 45 -23.51 15.84 -9.16
CA GLY A 45 -24.70 15.00 -9.16
C GLY A 45 -25.46 14.99 -7.82
N MET A 46 -25.56 16.15 -7.17
CA MET A 46 -26.24 16.30 -5.88
C MET A 46 -27.21 17.49 -5.88
N SER A 47 -28.02 17.63 -4.82
CA SER A 47 -28.92 18.78 -4.69
C SER A 47 -28.17 20.05 -4.28
N THR A 48 -28.58 21.19 -4.83
CA THR A 48 -28.03 22.52 -4.48
C THR A 48 -28.19 22.81 -2.99
N ASP A 49 -29.30 22.39 -2.39
CA ASP A 49 -29.55 22.52 -0.96
C ASP A 49 -28.56 21.72 -0.10
N TYR A 50 -28.23 20.49 -0.52
CA TYR A 50 -27.25 19.67 0.18
C TYR A 50 -25.84 20.31 0.13
N TYR A 51 -25.42 20.80 -1.03
CA TYR A 51 -24.14 21.53 -1.15
C TYR A 51 -24.14 22.83 -0.33
N ALA A 52 -25.24 23.57 -0.31
CA ALA A 52 -25.38 24.77 0.53
C ALA A 52 -25.24 24.44 2.02
N ARG A 53 -25.84 23.32 2.48
CA ARG A 53 -25.70 22.85 3.86
C ARG A 53 -24.27 22.47 4.22
N LEU A 54 -23.47 21.96 3.27
CA LEU A 54 -22.04 21.69 3.47
C LEU A 54 -21.27 22.99 3.74
N GLU A 55 -21.42 24.01 2.87
CA GLU A 55 -20.75 25.31 3.06
C GLU A 55 -21.25 26.11 4.27
N GLN A 56 -22.41 25.74 4.81
CA GLN A 56 -23.02 26.38 5.99
C GLN A 56 -22.80 25.56 7.27
N GLN A 57 -21.97 24.51 7.24
CA GLN A 57 -21.63 23.68 8.41
C GLN A 57 -22.84 22.93 9.01
N ARG A 58 -23.91 22.78 8.23
CA ARG A 58 -25.19 22.19 8.65
C ARG A 58 -25.45 20.81 8.08
N ALA A 59 -24.68 20.38 7.09
CA ALA A 59 -24.82 19.05 6.51
C ALA A 59 -24.31 17.94 7.47
N PRO A 60 -24.87 16.72 7.38
CA PRO A 60 -24.25 15.54 7.96
C PRO A 60 -22.94 15.20 7.21
N GLN A 61 -22.14 14.30 7.78
CA GLN A 61 -20.90 13.84 7.16
C GLN A 61 -21.16 13.28 5.75
N PRO A 62 -20.50 13.81 4.70
CA PRO A 62 -20.59 13.28 3.35
C PRO A 62 -20.09 11.83 3.27
N SER A 63 -20.73 11.02 2.42
CA SER A 63 -20.18 9.70 2.09
C SER A 63 -18.92 9.81 1.23
N VAL A 64 -18.14 8.73 1.18
CA VAL A 64 -16.96 8.60 0.30
C VAL A 64 -17.31 8.90 -1.16
N GLN A 65 -18.49 8.44 -1.63
CA GLN A 65 -18.95 8.65 -2.99
C GLN A 65 -19.26 10.12 -3.29
N ILE A 66 -19.97 10.79 -2.37
CA ILE A 66 -20.27 12.23 -2.47
C ILE A 66 -18.97 13.04 -2.49
N THR A 67 -18.00 12.65 -1.66
CA THR A 67 -16.70 13.31 -1.56
C THR A 67 -15.87 13.16 -2.82
N ALA A 68 -15.83 11.95 -3.38
CA ALA A 68 -15.17 11.71 -4.67
C ALA A 68 -15.84 12.51 -5.79
N ALA A 69 -17.17 12.67 -5.77
CA ALA A 69 -17.88 13.51 -6.73
C ALA A 69 -17.54 15.00 -6.57
N LEU A 70 -17.49 15.50 -5.33
CA LEU A 70 -17.05 16.88 -5.04
C LEU A 70 -15.62 17.14 -5.50
N ALA A 71 -14.70 16.21 -5.25
CA ALA A 71 -13.32 16.34 -5.68
C ALA A 71 -13.19 16.46 -7.21
N ARG A 72 -13.99 15.68 -7.96
CA ARG A 72 -14.04 15.77 -9.42
C ARG A 72 -14.68 17.07 -9.90
N ALA A 73 -15.81 17.46 -9.32
CA ALA A 73 -16.56 18.66 -9.68
C ALA A 73 -15.73 19.93 -9.45
N LEU A 74 -14.97 19.97 -8.36
CA LEU A 74 -14.08 21.07 -7.98
C LEU A 74 -12.66 20.93 -8.54
N ARG A 75 -12.43 20.01 -9.49
CA ARG A 75 -11.13 19.78 -10.15
C ARG A 75 -9.96 19.78 -9.15
N LEU A 76 -10.15 19.13 -8.00
CA LEU A 76 -9.13 19.07 -6.97
C LEU A 76 -7.91 18.31 -7.49
N SER A 77 -6.72 18.79 -7.16
CA SER A 77 -5.51 17.98 -7.25
C SER A 77 -5.61 16.76 -6.33
N LEU A 78 -4.67 15.82 -6.47
CA LEU A 78 -4.65 14.62 -5.62
C LEU A 78 -4.45 14.98 -4.15
N ASP A 79 -3.59 15.97 -3.84
CA ASP A 79 -3.37 16.44 -2.47
C ASP A 79 -4.62 17.09 -1.88
N GLU A 80 -5.30 17.92 -2.66
CA GLU A 80 -6.52 18.61 -2.23
C GLU A 80 -7.70 17.66 -2.06
N ARG A 81 -7.80 16.63 -2.91
CA ARG A 81 -8.75 15.54 -2.75
C ARG A 81 -8.49 14.83 -1.43
N ASP A 82 -7.25 14.45 -1.16
CA ASP A 82 -6.92 13.68 0.04
C ASP A 82 -7.15 14.50 1.31
N HIS A 83 -6.81 15.79 1.28
CA HIS A 83 -7.17 16.73 2.33
C HIS A 83 -8.69 16.80 2.53
N LEU A 84 -9.49 16.89 1.46
CA LEU A 84 -10.96 16.86 1.56
C LEU A 84 -11.47 15.60 2.27
N PHE A 85 -10.88 14.43 2.00
CA PHE A 85 -11.24 13.18 2.69
C PHE A 85 -10.88 13.22 4.19
N VAL A 86 -9.72 13.78 4.55
CA VAL A 86 -9.34 13.99 5.96
C VAL A 86 -10.34 14.92 6.66
N LEU A 87 -10.74 16.03 6.02
CA LEU A 87 -11.68 17.01 6.60
C LEU A 87 -13.04 16.40 6.96
N ILE A 88 -13.55 15.48 6.14
CA ILE A 88 -14.81 14.78 6.40
C ILE A 88 -14.66 13.60 7.38
N GLY A 89 -13.44 13.30 7.84
CA GLY A 89 -13.19 12.18 8.75
C GLY A 89 -13.18 10.80 8.07
N HIS A 90 -12.87 10.75 6.77
CA HIS A 90 -12.62 9.51 6.04
C HIS A 90 -11.13 9.39 5.70
N ASN A 91 -10.64 8.16 5.55
CA ASN A 91 -9.33 7.96 4.95
C ASN A 91 -9.39 8.36 3.48
N ALA A 92 -8.39 9.10 3.00
CA ALA A 92 -8.26 9.41 1.59
C ALA A 92 -8.18 8.10 0.77
N PRO A 93 -8.89 8.00 -0.38
CA PRO A 93 -8.73 6.88 -1.29
C PRO A 93 -7.27 6.78 -1.69
N ALA A 94 -6.63 5.66 -1.39
CA ALA A 94 -5.20 5.56 -1.63
C ALA A 94 -4.88 5.74 -3.13
N ARG A 95 -3.78 6.46 -3.39
CA ARG A 95 -3.34 6.88 -4.72
C ARG A 95 -2.71 5.70 -5.47
N PHE A 96 -3.44 4.63 -5.74
CA PHE A 96 -2.84 3.46 -6.37
C PHE A 96 -2.56 3.72 -7.86
N HIS A 97 -1.32 4.07 -8.17
CA HIS A 97 -0.69 3.76 -9.44
C HIS A 97 0.41 2.77 -9.10
N ARG A 98 0.13 1.49 -9.31
CA ARG A 98 1.10 0.42 -9.11
C ARG A 98 2.03 0.44 -10.31
N SER A 99 3.29 0.77 -10.06
CA SER A 99 4.35 0.60 -11.04
C SER A 99 5.01 -0.75 -10.78
N GLU A 100 5.18 -1.55 -11.84
CA GLU A 100 6.06 -2.73 -11.79
C GLU A 100 7.53 -2.32 -11.64
N HIS A 101 7.86 -1.06 -11.93
CA HIS A 101 9.18 -0.48 -11.68
C HIS A 101 9.28 0.04 -10.26
N VAL A 102 10.43 -0.20 -9.65
CA VAL A 102 10.80 0.33 -8.33
C VAL A 102 10.75 1.86 -8.35
N SER A 103 10.18 2.46 -7.31
CA SER A 103 10.24 3.90 -7.07
C SER A 103 11.70 4.37 -7.09
N PRO A 104 12.07 5.37 -7.91
CA PRO A 104 13.44 5.88 -7.96
C PRO A 104 13.97 6.35 -6.60
N THR A 105 13.08 6.83 -5.72
CA THR A 105 13.44 7.24 -4.36
C THR A 105 13.76 6.05 -3.47
N LEU A 106 12.96 4.97 -3.55
CA LEU A 106 13.29 3.74 -2.81
C LEU A 106 14.55 3.09 -3.35
N MET A 107 14.78 3.11 -4.66
CA MET A 107 16.01 2.58 -5.27
C MET A 107 17.26 3.30 -4.74
N ARG A 108 17.25 4.65 -4.67
CA ARG A 108 18.38 5.40 -4.10
C ARG A 108 18.69 5.03 -2.64
N VAL A 109 17.69 4.66 -1.86
CA VAL A 109 17.89 4.19 -0.48
C VAL A 109 18.41 2.75 -0.48
N LEU A 110 17.83 1.88 -1.30
CA LEU A 110 18.27 0.49 -1.44
C LEU A 110 19.75 0.40 -1.83
N ASP A 111 20.20 1.22 -2.78
CA ASP A 111 21.59 1.33 -3.27
C ASP A 111 22.58 1.86 -2.21
N ARG A 112 22.13 2.15 -0.98
CA ARG A 112 22.98 2.62 0.14
C ARG A 112 22.98 1.68 1.33
N LEU A 113 22.24 0.59 1.25
CA LEU A 113 22.15 -0.41 2.30
C LEU A 113 23.08 -1.57 1.94
N ASP A 114 24.38 -1.38 2.18
CA ASP A 114 25.40 -2.36 1.78
C ASP A 114 25.62 -3.47 2.81
N ASP A 115 25.22 -3.25 4.06
CA ASP A 115 25.43 -4.16 5.20
C ASP A 115 24.13 -4.76 5.76
N SER A 116 22.99 -4.22 5.36
CA SER A 116 21.68 -4.54 5.90
C SER A 116 20.81 -5.14 4.78
N PRO A 117 20.34 -6.39 4.89
CA PRO A 117 19.50 -6.98 3.86
C PRO A 117 18.22 -6.17 3.67
N ALA A 118 18.01 -5.73 2.43
CA ALA A 118 16.89 -4.88 2.07
C ALA A 118 16.27 -5.28 0.73
N MET A 119 14.96 -5.07 0.63
CA MET A 119 14.19 -5.38 -0.57
C MET A 119 13.00 -4.44 -0.72
N VAL A 120 12.60 -4.17 -1.97
CA VAL A 120 11.38 -3.42 -2.26
C VAL A 120 10.28 -4.40 -2.68
N GLN A 121 9.11 -4.27 -2.06
CA GLN A 121 7.97 -5.14 -2.31
C GLN A 121 6.71 -4.35 -2.63
N THR A 122 5.80 -4.97 -3.39
CA THR A 122 4.44 -4.45 -3.59
C THR A 122 3.52 -4.83 -2.43
N ASP A 123 2.32 -4.26 -2.41
CA ASP A 123 1.25 -4.64 -1.50
C ASP A 123 0.68 -6.06 -1.74
N LEU A 124 0.88 -6.64 -2.94
CA LEU A 124 0.66 -8.08 -3.21
C LEU A 124 1.85 -8.96 -2.83
N PHE A 125 2.84 -8.39 -2.13
CA PHE A 125 4.03 -9.09 -1.67
C PHE A 125 4.85 -9.66 -2.84
N ASP A 126 4.88 -8.92 -3.96
CA ASP A 126 5.83 -9.17 -5.04
C ASP A 126 7.15 -8.49 -4.71
N THR A 127 8.27 -9.20 -4.78
CA THR A 127 9.59 -8.59 -4.62
C THR A 127 10.02 -7.96 -5.95
N LEU A 128 10.24 -6.64 -5.94
CA LEU A 128 10.62 -5.86 -7.13
C LEU A 128 12.13 -5.66 -7.26
N ALA A 129 12.84 -5.57 -6.14
CA ALA A 129 14.29 -5.44 -6.09
C ALA A 129 14.83 -5.91 -4.74
N MET A 130 16.07 -6.36 -4.73
CA MET A 130 16.81 -6.82 -3.56
C MET A 130 18.26 -6.34 -3.66
N ASN A 131 18.86 -5.98 -2.53
CA ASN A 131 20.31 -5.78 -2.47
C ASN A 131 21.04 -7.14 -2.36
N PRO A 132 22.37 -7.19 -2.62
CA PRO A 132 23.12 -8.44 -2.57
C PRO A 132 23.02 -9.19 -1.24
N VAL A 133 23.02 -8.47 -0.11
CA VAL A 133 22.91 -9.09 1.23
C VAL A 133 21.54 -9.74 1.43
N ALA A 134 20.45 -9.15 0.92
CA ALA A 134 19.12 -9.79 0.94
C ALA A 134 19.07 -11.03 0.06
N VAL A 135 19.72 -11.00 -1.12
CA VAL A 135 19.82 -12.18 -1.98
C VAL A 135 20.60 -13.29 -1.29
N ALA A 136 21.69 -12.97 -0.59
CA ALA A 136 22.44 -13.95 0.20
C ALA A 136 21.59 -14.53 1.34
N LEU A 137 20.80 -13.70 2.02
CA LEU A 137 19.97 -14.13 3.16
C LEU A 137 18.72 -14.94 2.76
N LEU A 138 18.05 -14.56 1.68
CA LEU A 138 16.71 -15.04 1.32
C LEU A 138 16.64 -15.75 -0.04
N GLY A 139 17.76 -15.80 -0.77
CA GLY A 139 17.77 -16.14 -2.20
C GLY A 139 17.19 -15.02 -3.08
N ASP A 140 17.37 -15.15 -4.40
CA ASP A 140 16.79 -14.20 -5.35
C ASP A 140 15.28 -14.40 -5.48
N GLN A 141 14.53 -13.53 -4.81
CA GLN A 141 13.06 -13.51 -4.85
C GLN A 141 12.50 -12.73 -6.06
N THR A 142 13.35 -12.04 -6.84
CA THR A 142 12.94 -11.28 -8.03
C THR A 142 12.74 -12.18 -9.26
N ARG A 143 13.30 -13.40 -9.23
CA ARG A 143 13.23 -14.38 -10.33
C ARG A 143 11.84 -14.95 -10.61
N HIS A 144 10.90 -14.83 -9.67
CA HIS A 144 9.58 -15.44 -9.80
C HIS A 144 8.72 -14.70 -10.82
N THR A 145 7.83 -15.42 -11.52
CA THR A 145 6.93 -14.88 -12.55
C THR A 145 5.47 -15.30 -12.31
N GLY A 146 4.51 -14.65 -12.98
CA GLY A 146 3.09 -15.03 -12.88
C GLY A 146 2.51 -14.85 -11.48
N LEU A 147 1.70 -15.82 -11.02
CA LEU A 147 1.14 -15.81 -9.66
C LEU A 147 2.21 -16.01 -8.60
N ALA A 148 3.23 -16.82 -8.90
CA ALA A 148 4.37 -17.09 -8.03
C ALA A 148 5.24 -15.86 -7.73
N ARG A 149 5.06 -14.73 -8.42
CA ARG A 149 5.65 -13.43 -7.99
C ARG A 149 5.21 -13.05 -6.58
N SER A 150 3.98 -13.36 -6.20
CA SER A 150 3.43 -13.02 -4.89
C SER A 150 3.90 -14.01 -3.83
N GLY A 151 4.55 -13.52 -2.79
CA GLY A 151 4.91 -14.33 -1.62
C GLY A 151 3.68 -14.89 -0.88
N TYR A 152 2.51 -14.24 -0.98
CA TYR A 152 1.27 -14.80 -0.44
C TYR A 152 0.91 -16.10 -1.16
N TYR A 153 1.02 -16.13 -2.50
CA TYR A 153 0.76 -17.33 -3.28
C TYR A 153 1.78 -18.43 -2.98
N ARG A 154 3.08 -18.10 -2.99
CA ARG A 154 4.16 -19.07 -2.76
C ARG A 154 4.06 -19.74 -1.40
N TRP A 155 3.72 -19.02 -0.33
CA TRP A 155 3.60 -19.62 1.00
C TRP A 155 2.66 -20.84 1.06
N PHE A 156 1.57 -20.81 0.29
CA PHE A 156 0.55 -21.86 0.28
C PHE A 156 0.72 -22.88 -0.85
N MET A 157 1.50 -22.58 -1.88
CA MET A 157 1.63 -23.40 -3.10
C MET A 157 3.03 -23.96 -3.33
N ASP A 158 4.05 -23.37 -2.72
CA ASP A 158 5.45 -23.78 -2.85
C ASP A 158 6.02 -24.25 -1.50
N PRO A 159 6.24 -25.56 -1.31
CA PRO A 159 6.87 -26.09 -0.11
C PRO A 159 8.26 -25.51 0.17
N ALA A 160 9.00 -25.08 -0.86
CA ALA A 160 10.33 -24.51 -0.68
C ALA A 160 10.29 -23.16 0.05
N GLU A 161 9.22 -22.38 -0.11
CA GLU A 161 9.02 -21.12 0.62
C GLU A 161 8.99 -21.35 2.14
N ARG A 162 8.46 -22.50 2.56
CA ARG A 162 8.32 -22.87 3.98
C ARG A 162 9.64 -23.24 4.64
N LEU A 163 10.64 -23.67 3.86
CA LEU A 163 11.94 -24.07 4.38
C LEU A 163 12.72 -22.88 4.97
N MET A 164 12.40 -21.65 4.57
CA MET A 164 13.02 -20.43 5.10
C MET A 164 12.45 -20.01 6.45
N VAL A 165 11.37 -20.63 6.92
CA VAL A 165 10.65 -20.25 8.14
C VAL A 165 10.61 -21.45 9.10
N PRO A 166 10.86 -21.25 10.41
CA PRO A 166 10.76 -22.35 11.37
C PRO A 166 9.38 -22.99 11.39
N GLU A 167 9.33 -24.33 11.38
CA GLU A 167 8.10 -25.12 11.33
C GLU A 167 7.14 -24.76 12.46
N GLU A 168 7.66 -24.49 13.66
CA GLU A 168 6.87 -24.09 14.82
C GLU A 168 6.14 -22.74 14.63
N THR A 169 6.52 -21.96 13.63
CA THR A 169 5.91 -20.67 13.30
C THR A 169 5.03 -20.69 12.05
N HIS A 170 4.94 -21.81 11.32
CA HIS A 170 4.21 -21.89 10.05
C HIS A 170 2.74 -21.52 10.18
N GLU A 171 2.06 -21.96 11.24
CA GLU A 171 0.63 -21.64 11.47
C GLU A 171 0.41 -20.13 11.62
N ARG A 172 1.19 -19.48 12.48
CA ARG A 172 1.15 -18.03 12.67
C ARG A 172 1.50 -17.29 11.38
N HIS A 173 2.52 -17.74 10.66
CA HIS A 173 2.96 -17.09 9.43
C HIS A 173 1.87 -17.19 8.35
N GLY A 174 1.27 -18.37 8.16
CA GLY A 174 0.18 -18.57 7.19
C GLY A 174 -1.04 -17.71 7.50
N ARG A 175 -1.46 -17.62 8.76
CA ARG A 175 -2.55 -16.72 9.17
C ARG A 175 -2.24 -15.26 8.83
N ALA A 176 -1.02 -14.82 9.10
CA ALA A 176 -0.59 -13.47 8.74
C ALA A 176 -0.61 -13.24 7.22
N GLN A 177 -0.21 -14.23 6.40
CA GLN A 177 -0.28 -14.11 4.93
C GLN A 177 -1.71 -14.04 4.43
N ALA A 178 -2.62 -14.88 4.93
CA ALA A 178 -4.04 -14.83 4.58
C ALA A 178 -4.66 -13.47 4.95
N ALA A 179 -4.36 -12.97 6.15
CA ALA A 179 -4.87 -11.68 6.63
C ALA A 179 -4.33 -10.49 5.82
N ARG A 180 -3.07 -10.54 5.35
CA ARG A 180 -2.47 -9.50 4.50
C ARG A 180 -2.97 -9.54 3.07
N LEU A 181 -3.18 -10.73 2.49
CA LEU A 181 -3.83 -10.85 1.18
C LEU A 181 -5.25 -10.26 1.21
N ARG A 182 -6.00 -10.48 2.31
CA ARG A 182 -7.31 -9.85 2.52
C ARG A 182 -7.21 -8.33 2.56
N ALA A 183 -6.22 -7.80 3.29
CA ALA A 183 -5.99 -6.36 3.33
C ALA A 183 -5.67 -5.80 1.93
N ALA A 184 -4.80 -6.46 1.17
CA ALA A 184 -4.42 -6.07 -0.19
C ALA A 184 -5.62 -6.06 -1.17
N LEU A 185 -6.53 -7.04 -1.07
CA LEU A 185 -7.77 -7.08 -1.86
C LEU A 185 -8.67 -5.88 -1.58
N THR A 186 -8.77 -5.44 -0.31
CA THR A 186 -9.58 -4.28 0.06
C THR A 186 -8.92 -2.94 -0.26
N ALA A 187 -7.60 -2.91 -0.42
CA ALA A 187 -6.86 -1.71 -0.79
C ALA A 187 -7.15 -1.26 -2.25
N GLY A 188 -7.48 -2.18 -3.17
CA GLY A 188 -8.05 -1.83 -4.48
C GLY A 188 -7.04 -1.45 -5.58
N SER A 189 -5.80 -1.91 -5.48
CA SER A 189 -4.67 -1.52 -6.36
C SER A 189 -4.44 -2.44 -7.58
N ASP A 190 -4.82 -3.71 -7.51
CA ASP A 190 -4.81 -4.70 -8.61
C ASP A 190 -5.82 -5.82 -8.30
N THR A 191 -7.08 -5.43 -8.22
CA THR A 191 -8.18 -6.33 -7.89
C THR A 191 -8.22 -7.59 -8.77
N PRO A 192 -7.96 -7.53 -10.10
CA PRO A 192 -8.00 -8.72 -10.93
C PRO A 192 -6.93 -9.76 -10.57
N ARG A 193 -5.67 -9.37 -10.37
CA ARG A 193 -4.61 -10.33 -10.05
C ARG A 193 -4.75 -10.84 -8.61
N ALA A 194 -5.08 -9.95 -7.67
CA ALA A 194 -5.37 -10.34 -6.30
C ALA A 194 -6.53 -11.34 -6.23
N ALA A 195 -7.60 -11.12 -7.00
CA ALA A 195 -8.74 -12.04 -7.09
C ALA A 195 -8.35 -13.40 -7.70
N ARG A 196 -7.44 -13.43 -8.69
CA ARG A 196 -6.90 -14.70 -9.23
C ARG A 196 -6.09 -15.46 -8.19
N ILE A 197 -5.21 -14.77 -7.45
CA ILE A 197 -4.46 -15.40 -6.34
C ILE A 197 -5.44 -16.00 -5.33
N LEU A 198 -6.47 -15.24 -4.93
CA LEU A 198 -7.48 -15.74 -4.01
C LEU A 198 -8.19 -16.98 -4.54
N ALA A 199 -8.66 -16.97 -5.79
CA ALA A 199 -9.38 -18.09 -6.39
C ALA A 199 -8.53 -19.37 -6.42
N GLU A 200 -7.28 -19.27 -6.89
CA GLU A 200 -6.34 -20.39 -6.97
C GLU A 200 -6.01 -20.96 -5.59
N LEU A 201 -5.80 -20.10 -4.59
CA LEU A 201 -5.54 -20.55 -3.22
C LEU A 201 -6.76 -21.20 -2.58
N GLN A 202 -7.97 -20.72 -2.86
CA GLN A 202 -9.21 -21.33 -2.39
C GLN A 202 -9.45 -22.70 -3.02
N GLU A 203 -9.10 -22.87 -4.29
CA GLU A 203 -9.28 -24.12 -5.02
C GLU A 203 -8.25 -25.18 -4.61
N HIS A 204 -6.99 -24.78 -4.43
CA HIS A 204 -5.87 -25.73 -4.33
C HIS A 204 -5.23 -25.84 -2.94
N SER A 205 -5.56 -24.98 -1.99
CA SER A 205 -4.95 -25.00 -0.64
C SER A 205 -6.01 -25.08 0.48
N PRO A 206 -6.33 -26.29 0.97
CA PRO A 206 -7.21 -26.47 2.13
C PRO A 206 -6.71 -25.75 3.39
N GLU A 207 -5.40 -25.64 3.54
CA GLU A 207 -4.77 -24.87 4.61
C GLU A 207 -5.09 -23.37 4.50
N PHE A 208 -4.94 -22.80 3.30
CA PHE A 208 -5.32 -21.42 3.06
C PHE A 208 -6.80 -21.19 3.37
N VAL A 209 -7.70 -22.08 2.91
CA VAL A 209 -9.14 -21.97 3.17
C VAL A 209 -9.42 -21.88 4.66
N ARG A 210 -8.86 -22.81 5.45
CA ARG A 210 -9.01 -22.82 6.92
C ARG A 210 -8.56 -21.49 7.56
N MET A 211 -7.42 -20.95 7.13
CA MET A 211 -6.89 -19.69 7.66
C MET A 211 -7.68 -18.47 7.17
N TRP A 212 -8.15 -18.51 5.93
CA TRP A 212 -8.96 -17.45 5.32
C TRP A 212 -10.32 -17.32 6.03
N GLU A 213 -10.94 -18.42 6.40
CA GLU A 213 -12.23 -18.46 7.12
C GLU A 213 -12.19 -17.82 8.50
N LEU A 214 -11.01 -17.66 9.11
CA LEU A 214 -10.83 -16.91 10.36
C LEU A 214 -11.13 -15.40 10.21
N GLN A 215 -11.20 -14.91 8.96
CA GLN A 215 -11.51 -13.52 8.62
C GLN A 215 -10.59 -12.48 9.28
N GLU A 216 -9.37 -12.89 9.62
CA GLU A 216 -8.38 -11.99 10.18
C GLU A 216 -7.98 -10.94 9.14
N VAL A 217 -7.80 -9.70 9.60
CA VAL A 217 -7.31 -8.58 8.79
C VAL A 217 -6.10 -8.00 9.50
N ALA A 218 -4.94 -8.05 8.85
CA ALA A 218 -3.70 -7.55 9.41
C ALA A 218 -3.01 -6.67 8.37
N GLN A 219 -2.76 -5.41 8.72
CA GLN A 219 -1.87 -4.52 7.94
C GLN A 219 -0.45 -4.49 8.50
N ARG A 220 -0.25 -4.91 9.76
CA ARG A 220 1.05 -4.82 10.42
C ARG A 220 1.92 -6.00 9.97
N TYR A 221 3.17 -5.71 9.62
CA TYR A 221 4.20 -6.74 9.53
C TYR A 221 4.52 -7.26 10.93
N ASP A 222 4.99 -8.51 11.00
CA ASP A 222 5.66 -8.93 12.22
C ASP A 222 6.97 -8.17 12.33
N ASP A 223 7.11 -7.41 13.42
CA ASP A 223 8.28 -6.58 13.68
C ASP A 223 9.55 -7.45 13.87
N CYS A 224 9.38 -8.72 14.24
CA CYS A 224 10.47 -9.71 14.39
C CYS A 224 10.18 -11.00 13.61
N LYS A 225 11.18 -11.51 12.90
CA LYS A 225 11.12 -12.73 12.08
C LYS A 225 12.33 -13.61 12.37
N THR A 226 12.12 -14.92 12.37
CA THR A 226 13.21 -15.89 12.33
C THR A 226 13.33 -16.44 10.92
N ILE A 227 14.52 -16.38 10.35
CA ILE A 227 14.86 -16.93 9.03
C ILE A 227 15.73 -18.16 9.25
N LEU A 228 15.45 -19.23 8.51
CA LEU A 228 16.30 -20.42 8.41
C LEU A 228 17.19 -20.30 7.17
N HIS A 229 18.43 -19.87 7.38
CA HIS A 229 19.44 -19.85 6.34
C HIS A 229 20.04 -21.25 6.16
N ALA A 230 20.20 -21.70 4.91
CA ALA A 230 20.64 -23.06 4.60
C ALA A 230 22.00 -23.42 5.25
N GLU A 231 22.92 -22.46 5.30
CA GLU A 231 24.28 -22.67 5.83
C GLU A 231 24.49 -22.14 7.25
N LEU A 232 23.73 -21.11 7.65
CA LEU A 232 23.96 -20.38 8.91
C LEU A 232 22.89 -20.71 9.98
N GLY A 233 21.89 -21.50 9.61
CA GLY A 233 20.78 -21.88 10.46
C GLY A 233 19.89 -20.68 10.81
N ARG A 234 19.44 -20.64 12.07
CA ARG A 234 18.51 -19.61 12.55
C ARG A 234 19.18 -18.24 12.61
N ILE A 235 18.50 -17.25 12.04
CA ILE A 235 18.84 -15.82 12.09
C ILE A 235 17.57 -15.06 12.45
N ASP A 236 17.58 -14.42 13.62
CA ASP A 236 16.50 -13.56 14.07
C ASP A 236 16.73 -12.12 13.60
N VAL A 237 15.75 -11.55 12.91
CA VAL A 237 15.80 -10.20 12.33
C VAL A 237 14.60 -9.37 12.76
N ASP A 238 14.83 -8.09 12.99
CA ASP A 238 13.80 -7.07 13.17
C ASP A 238 13.56 -6.36 11.82
N ALA A 239 12.29 -6.26 11.40
CA ALA A 239 11.90 -5.68 10.12
C ALA A 239 11.49 -4.21 10.26
N GLN A 240 12.16 -3.32 9.54
CA GLN A 240 11.85 -1.89 9.44
C GLN A 240 11.24 -1.59 8.08
N LEU A 241 10.18 -0.78 8.05
CA LEU A 241 9.37 -0.55 6.85
C LEU A 241 9.31 0.92 6.47
N LEU A 242 9.61 1.21 5.22
CA LEU A 242 9.43 2.53 4.61
C LEU A 242 8.48 2.42 3.42
N TYR A 243 7.36 3.13 3.48
CA TYR A 243 6.32 3.09 2.44
C TYR A 243 6.45 4.27 1.49
N THR A 244 6.07 4.06 0.22
CA THR A 244 5.71 5.17 -0.66
C THR A 244 4.43 5.85 -0.13
N GLU A 245 4.21 7.12 -0.49
CA GLU A 245 3.02 7.88 -0.07
C GLU A 245 1.70 7.15 -0.37
N ASN A 246 1.66 6.46 -1.51
CA ASN A 246 0.50 5.68 -1.93
C ASN A 246 0.45 4.25 -1.39
N ARG A 247 1.44 3.84 -0.59
CA ARG A 247 1.61 2.49 -0.04
C ARG A 247 1.61 1.37 -1.09
N ALA A 248 1.85 1.69 -2.36
CA ALA A 248 1.93 0.69 -3.42
C ALA A 248 3.26 -0.09 -3.38
N GLN A 249 4.30 0.51 -2.79
CA GLN A 249 5.59 -0.13 -2.59
C GLN A 249 6.09 0.11 -1.16
N THR A 250 6.82 -0.88 -0.64
CA THR A 250 7.43 -0.86 0.69
C THR A 250 8.88 -1.29 0.55
N LEU A 251 9.81 -0.48 1.05
CA LEU A 251 11.17 -0.92 1.34
C LEU A 251 11.16 -1.60 2.71
N VAL A 252 11.59 -2.86 2.72
CA VAL A 252 11.78 -3.67 3.92
C VAL A 252 13.27 -3.75 4.19
N VAL A 253 13.70 -3.31 5.37
CA VAL A 253 15.08 -3.44 5.85
C VAL A 253 15.08 -4.41 7.03
N LEU A 254 15.92 -5.44 6.94
CA LEU A 254 16.08 -6.44 7.99
C LEU A 254 17.33 -6.11 8.80
N THR A 255 17.16 -5.96 10.10
CA THR A 255 18.22 -5.58 11.02
C THR A 255 18.35 -6.63 12.12
N THR A 256 19.50 -6.68 12.77
CA THR A 256 19.77 -7.59 13.89
C THR A 256 20.20 -6.76 15.09
N ARG A 257 19.90 -7.25 16.30
CA ARG A 257 20.33 -6.56 17.52
C ARG A 257 21.84 -6.74 17.72
N PRO A 258 22.64 -5.68 17.88
CA PRO A 258 24.06 -5.79 18.11
C PRO A 258 24.40 -6.70 19.30
N GLY A 259 25.50 -7.45 19.18
CA GLY A 259 25.95 -8.39 20.22
C GLY A 259 25.19 -9.73 20.28
N THR A 260 24.30 -10.00 19.33
CA THR A 260 23.63 -11.30 19.18
C THR A 260 24.33 -12.20 18.15
N GLU A 261 24.12 -13.52 18.23
CA GLU A 261 24.63 -14.46 17.22
C GLU A 261 24.08 -14.15 15.81
N SER A 262 22.81 -13.78 15.72
CA SER A 262 22.16 -13.35 14.47
C SER A 262 22.88 -12.15 13.85
N HIS A 263 23.39 -11.23 14.68
CA HIS A 263 24.17 -10.08 14.20
C HIS A 263 25.47 -10.51 13.54
N SER A 264 26.26 -11.35 14.21
CA SER A 264 27.52 -11.86 13.64
C SER A 264 27.31 -12.69 12.38
N LYS A 265 26.21 -13.47 12.30
CA LYS A 265 25.84 -14.20 11.06
C LYS A 265 25.51 -13.26 9.91
N LEU A 266 24.81 -12.16 10.19
CA LEU A 266 24.45 -11.16 9.19
C LEU A 266 25.68 -10.37 8.70
N GLU A 267 26.61 -10.03 9.59
CA GLU A 267 27.90 -9.44 9.22
C GLU A 267 28.72 -10.38 8.33
N LEU A 268 28.71 -11.69 8.61
CA LEU A 268 29.34 -12.67 7.74
C LEU A 268 28.70 -12.69 6.35
N LEU A 269 27.36 -12.64 6.28
CA LEU A 269 26.62 -12.59 5.02
C LEU A 269 26.89 -11.31 4.22
N SER A 270 27.08 -10.16 4.87
CA SER A 270 27.39 -8.94 4.14
C SER A 270 28.78 -9.05 3.49
N VAL A 271 29.78 -9.59 4.19
CA VAL A 271 31.12 -9.81 3.64
C VAL A 271 31.11 -10.84 2.49
N ILE A 272 30.40 -11.96 2.64
CA ILE A 272 30.32 -13.02 1.62
C ILE A 272 29.44 -12.59 0.44
N GLY A 273 28.33 -11.91 0.68
CA GLY A 273 27.42 -11.42 -0.37
C GLY A 273 28.06 -10.41 -1.33
N HIS A 274 29.13 -9.73 -0.89
CA HIS A 274 29.95 -8.86 -1.74
C HIS A 274 31.02 -9.63 -2.54
N GLN A 275 31.35 -10.86 -2.17
CA GLN A 275 32.24 -11.75 -2.92
C GLN A 275 31.39 -12.76 -3.70
N GLN A 276 31.20 -12.54 -5.00
CA GLN A 276 30.70 -13.61 -5.87
C GLN A 276 31.72 -14.77 -5.87
N LEU A 277 31.54 -15.74 -4.98
CA LEU A 277 32.23 -17.02 -5.02
C LEU A 277 31.61 -17.83 -6.15
N THR A 278 32.12 -17.59 -7.35
CA THR A 278 31.91 -18.51 -8.47
C THR A 278 32.95 -19.63 -8.31
N PRO A 279 32.55 -20.92 -8.31
CA PRO A 279 33.50 -22.02 -8.39
C PRO A 279 34.25 -22.04 -9.74
#